data_AF-A0AAV4V0P2-F1
#
_entry.id   AF-A0AAV4V0P2-F1
#
_cell.length_a   1.000
_cell.length_b   1.000
_cell.length_c   1.000
_cell.angle_alpha   90.00
_cell.angle_beta   90.00
_cell.angle_gamma   90.00
#
_symmetry.space_group_name_H-M   'P 1'
#
loop_
_entity.id
_entity.type
_entity.pdbx_description
1 polymer ?
#
loop_
_entity_poly.entity_id
_entity_poly.type
_entity_poly.pdbx_seq_one_letter_code
_entity_poly.pdbx_strand_id
1 'polypeptide(L)'
;MNEIYQKINFRCAIGDASEHAHMEGYQVSNQCMALVKDNCLLPTLEAPELAHVRESSNEHPRGEFRWEKGGAEERTGDCQCEVKDSYGNEVIQVARPLPIEYLLVDVPVSTPNEPQFTFYADASKTPFPIENRLLDGQVQDFSKLMSYLRQFNSDQFLEAMSDFHILIYLATMDLLPLMDDFGPLLEAIRNKDRELAVKWSKSERWATVEQLLDSEGSPNPDSFPSQNSHGASGATNSSSDSSLWICSYCTYLNQPHNTSCEMCSLPR
;
A
#
# COMPACT_ATOMS: atom_id res chain seq x y z
N MET A 1 7.64 12.11 -30.59
CA MET A 1 8.11 11.72 -29.24
C MET A 1 6.98 12.14 -28.31
N ASN A 2 6.08 11.21 -27.97
CA ASN A 2 4.91 11.55 -27.15
C ASN A 2 5.41 11.81 -25.73
N GLU A 3 5.38 13.05 -25.27
CA GLU A 3 5.52 13.37 -23.85
C GLU A 3 4.40 12.65 -23.11
N ILE A 4 4.74 11.55 -22.44
CA ILE A 4 3.87 10.96 -21.43
C ILE A 4 3.89 11.95 -20.27
N TYR A 5 2.93 12.88 -20.25
CA TYR A 5 2.67 13.69 -19.06
C TYR A 5 2.38 12.73 -17.91
N GLN A 6 3.24 12.72 -16.89
CA GLN A 6 3.02 11.92 -15.68
C GLN A 6 1.82 12.51 -14.94
N LYS A 7 0.70 11.79 -14.94
CA LYS A 7 -0.52 12.15 -14.20
C LYS A 7 -0.44 11.65 -12.75
N ILE A 8 0.64 12.01 -12.05
CA ILE A 8 0.82 11.67 -10.65
C ILE A 8 0.46 12.91 -9.84
N ASN A 9 -0.56 12.77 -8.99
CA ASN A 9 -0.99 13.81 -8.06
C ASN A 9 -0.64 13.39 -6.64
N PHE A 10 -0.20 14.35 -5.85
CA PHE A 10 0.05 14.20 -4.43
C PHE A 10 -1.14 14.75 -3.67
N ARG A 11 -1.56 14.08 -2.61
CA ARG A 11 -2.59 14.59 -1.70
C ARG A 11 -2.06 14.55 -0.28
N CYS A 12 -2.15 15.68 0.40
CA CYS A 12 -1.78 15.84 1.80
C CYS A 12 -3.05 15.98 2.64
N ALA A 13 -3.13 15.27 3.75
CA ALA A 13 -4.17 15.46 4.75
C ALA A 13 -3.55 16.23 5.93
N ILE A 14 -3.96 17.48 6.12
CA ILE A 14 -3.41 18.40 7.12
C ILE A 14 -4.54 19.05 7.93
N GLY A 15 -4.22 19.74 9.03
CA GLY A 15 -5.18 20.57 9.76
C GLY A 15 -5.32 21.94 9.09
N ASP A 16 -6.56 22.40 8.88
CA ASP A 16 -6.80 23.78 8.46
C ASP A 16 -6.69 24.78 9.64
N ALA A 17 -6.82 26.07 9.34
CA ALA A 17 -6.81 27.14 10.35
C ALA A 17 -7.96 27.03 11.38
N SER A 18 -8.95 26.17 11.13
CA SER A 18 -10.07 25.88 12.03
C SER A 18 -9.91 24.54 12.74
N GLU A 19 -8.72 23.93 12.69
CA GLU A 19 -8.39 22.62 13.30
C GLU A 19 -9.19 21.43 12.73
N HIS A 20 -9.78 21.57 11.54
CA HIS A 20 -10.42 20.47 10.83
C HIS A 20 -9.45 19.76 9.90
N ALA A 21 -9.68 18.46 9.67
CA ALA A 21 -8.96 17.72 8.65
C ALA A 21 -9.30 18.26 7.26
N HIS A 22 -8.27 18.75 6.56
CA HIS A 22 -8.33 19.33 5.24
C HIS A 22 -7.44 18.55 4.27
N MET A 23 -7.85 18.46 3.01
CA MET A 23 -7.09 17.78 1.98
C MET A 23 -6.64 18.77 0.92
N GLU A 24 -5.34 18.81 0.67
CA GLU A 24 -4.72 19.64 -0.36
C GLU A 24 -4.11 18.75 -1.42
N GLY A 25 -4.26 19.15 -2.68
CA GLY A 25 -3.77 18.41 -3.83
C GLY A 25 -2.68 19.20 -4.52
N TYR A 26 -1.59 18.52 -4.87
CA TYR A 26 -0.45 19.12 -5.55
C TYR A 26 0.00 18.26 -6.72
N GLN A 27 0.49 18.92 -7.76
CA GLN A 27 1.26 18.30 -8.83
C GLN A 27 2.62 18.99 -8.91
N VAL A 28 3.65 18.22 -9.23
CA VAL A 28 4.99 18.75 -9.46
C VAL A 28 5.09 19.27 -10.90
N SER A 29 5.68 20.44 -11.09
CA SER A 29 5.86 21.03 -12.42
C SER A 29 6.82 20.19 -13.28
N ASN A 30 6.64 20.25 -14.60
CA ASN A 30 7.55 19.55 -15.54
C ASN A 30 9.01 20.01 -15.38
N GLN A 31 9.21 21.29 -15.03
CA GLN A 31 10.53 21.85 -14.75
C GLN A 31 11.16 21.19 -13.52
N CYS A 32 10.40 21.03 -12.44
CA CYS A 32 10.87 20.33 -11.24
C CYS A 32 11.22 18.87 -11.53
N MET A 33 10.39 18.16 -12.30
CA MET A 33 10.70 16.78 -12.70
C MET A 33 12.02 16.68 -13.47
N ALA A 34 12.30 17.64 -14.36
CA ALA A 34 13.58 17.70 -15.08
C ALA A 34 14.75 17.99 -14.13
N LEU A 35 14.60 18.97 -13.23
CA LEU A 35 15.63 19.31 -12.25
C LEU A 35 15.97 18.15 -11.30
N VAL A 36 14.97 17.38 -10.85
CA VAL A 36 15.19 16.19 -10.01
C VAL A 36 15.83 15.06 -10.83
N LYS A 37 15.38 14.86 -12.07
CA LYS A 37 15.94 13.84 -12.98
C LYS A 37 17.43 14.09 -13.27
N ASP A 38 17.80 15.35 -13.45
CA ASP A 38 19.18 15.77 -13.69
C ASP A 38 19.96 15.98 -12.39
N ASN A 39 19.38 15.60 -11.24
CA ASN A 39 20.00 15.63 -9.93
C ASN A 39 20.38 17.05 -9.45
N CYS A 40 19.74 18.09 -9.98
CA CYS A 40 20.08 19.49 -9.70
C CYS A 40 19.59 19.99 -8.33
N LEU A 41 18.62 19.33 -7.70
CA LEU A 41 18.00 19.75 -6.44
C LEU A 41 18.43 18.89 -5.26
N LEU A 42 18.67 19.54 -4.13
CA LEU A 42 18.88 18.94 -2.83
C LEU A 42 17.87 19.51 -1.82
N PRO A 43 17.28 18.68 -0.95
CA PRO A 43 16.47 19.18 0.16
C PRO A 43 17.34 19.98 1.12
N THR A 44 16.79 21.04 1.70
CA THR A 44 17.45 21.78 2.76
C THR A 44 16.94 21.31 4.12
N LEU A 45 17.81 21.29 5.13
CA LEU A 45 17.49 20.75 6.45
C LEU A 45 16.67 21.72 7.31
N GLU A 46 17.06 22.99 7.32
CA GLU A 46 16.51 24.01 8.23
C GLU A 46 15.43 24.89 7.59
N ALA A 47 15.15 24.70 6.30
CA ALA A 47 14.20 25.53 5.54
C ALA A 47 13.40 24.67 4.54
N PRO A 48 12.48 23.79 4.99
CA PRO A 48 11.76 22.85 4.13
C PRO A 48 10.98 23.50 2.97
N GLU A 49 10.73 24.80 3.02
CA GLU A 49 10.15 25.62 1.95
C GLU A 49 11.12 25.95 0.80
N LEU A 50 12.42 25.69 1.00
CA LEU A 50 13.50 25.99 0.08
C LEU A 50 14.23 24.71 -0.40
N ALA A 51 14.56 24.67 -1.68
CA ALA A 51 15.44 23.70 -2.29
C ALA A 51 16.81 24.31 -2.58
N HIS A 52 17.87 23.56 -2.31
CA HIS A 52 19.23 23.93 -2.69
C HIS A 52 19.52 23.45 -4.11
N VAL A 53 19.93 24.37 -4.98
CA VAL A 53 20.33 24.05 -6.36
C VAL A 53 21.84 23.81 -6.38
N ARG A 54 22.26 22.66 -6.90
CA ARG A 54 23.67 22.29 -7.02
C ARG A 54 24.42 23.22 -7.98
N GLU A 55 25.70 23.43 -7.70
CA GLU A 55 26.58 24.22 -8.56
C GLU A 55 27.23 23.34 -9.62
N SER A 56 27.43 23.88 -10.83
CA SER A 56 28.30 23.24 -11.82
C SER A 56 29.76 23.40 -11.40
N SER A 57 30.42 22.30 -11.07
CA SER A 57 31.87 22.33 -10.85
C SER A 57 32.59 22.46 -12.21
N ASN A 58 33.23 23.60 -12.46
CA ASN A 58 34.15 23.75 -13.61
C ASN A 58 35.51 23.07 -13.36
N GLU A 59 35.75 22.53 -12.17
CA GLU A 59 37.01 21.89 -11.81
C GLU A 59 36.91 20.37 -11.96
N HIS A 60 37.82 19.80 -12.75
CA HIS A 60 38.13 18.37 -12.69
C HIS A 60 38.44 18.02 -11.23
N PRO A 61 37.77 17.02 -10.61
CA PRO A 61 38.04 16.68 -9.23
C PRO A 61 39.43 16.04 -9.14
N ARG A 62 40.41 16.85 -8.70
CA ARG A 62 41.75 16.39 -8.35
C ARG A 62 41.70 15.88 -6.91
N GLY A 63 41.32 14.63 -6.72
CA GLY A 63 41.41 13.97 -5.41
C GLY A 63 40.25 13.01 -5.16
N GLU A 64 40.62 11.77 -4.82
CA GLU A 64 39.76 10.64 -4.50
C GLU A 64 38.55 11.01 -3.62
N PHE A 65 37.34 10.72 -4.10
CA PHE A 65 36.44 9.73 -3.48
C PHE A 65 35.38 9.33 -4.52
N ARG A 66 35.45 8.06 -4.93
CA ARG A 66 34.54 7.41 -5.87
C ARG A 66 33.41 6.75 -5.09
N TRP A 67 32.17 6.97 -5.53
CA TRP A 67 31.15 5.92 -5.59
C TRP A 67 30.42 6.04 -6.93
N GLU A 68 30.40 4.93 -7.67
CA GLU A 68 29.73 4.72 -8.96
C GLU A 68 28.19 4.93 -8.82
N LYS A 69 27.41 5.33 -9.82
CA LYS A 69 27.41 5.01 -11.25
C LYS A 69 26.79 6.15 -12.09
N GLY A 70 27.28 6.31 -13.31
CA GLY A 70 26.48 6.82 -14.44
C GLY A 70 26.66 8.30 -14.73
N GLY A 71 27.65 8.62 -15.56
CA GLY A 71 28.03 9.99 -15.91
C GLY A 71 26.94 10.82 -16.56
N ALA A 72 26.73 11.99 -16.00
CA ALA A 72 26.56 13.23 -16.74
C ALA A 72 27.53 14.21 -16.07
N GLU A 73 28.52 14.71 -16.80
CA GLU A 73 29.27 15.89 -16.38
C GLU A 73 28.24 16.99 -16.10
N GLU A 74 28.09 17.33 -14.83
CA GLU A 74 27.03 18.18 -14.26
C GLU A 74 27.23 19.63 -14.71
N ARG A 75 26.85 19.92 -15.97
CA ARG A 75 26.56 21.28 -16.42
C ARG A 75 25.21 21.70 -15.85
N THR A 76 25.12 21.84 -14.54
CA THR A 76 24.00 22.60 -13.94
C THR A 76 24.19 24.04 -14.38
N GLY A 77 23.49 24.43 -15.45
CA GLY A 77 23.39 25.82 -15.86
C GLY A 77 22.81 26.65 -14.71
N ASP A 78 23.14 27.93 -14.64
CA ASP A 78 22.60 28.81 -13.62
C ASP A 78 21.06 28.78 -13.65
N CYS A 79 20.45 28.13 -12.66
CA CYS A 79 19.01 28.15 -12.49
C CYS A 79 18.59 29.57 -12.08
N GLN A 80 17.68 30.16 -12.84
CA GLN A 80 17.12 31.48 -12.59
C GLN A 80 15.61 31.34 -12.37
N CYS A 81 15.07 32.10 -11.43
CA CYS A 81 13.63 32.19 -11.19
C CYS A 81 13.16 33.64 -11.35
N GLU A 82 11.92 33.80 -11.79
CA GLU A 82 11.26 35.10 -11.91
C GLU A 82 10.44 35.37 -10.66
N VAL A 83 10.71 36.48 -9.99
CA VAL A 83 10.08 36.87 -8.72
C VAL A 83 9.46 38.25 -8.87
N LYS A 84 8.29 38.46 -8.25
CA LYS A 84 7.66 39.77 -8.20
C LYS A 84 8.21 40.59 -7.04
N ASP A 85 8.72 41.78 -7.34
CA ASP A 85 9.18 42.72 -6.33
C ASP A 85 8.01 43.38 -5.57
N SER A 86 8.32 44.17 -4.55
CA SER A 86 7.32 44.93 -3.76
C SER A 86 6.50 45.94 -4.57
N TYR A 87 6.90 46.22 -5.81
CA TYR A 87 6.24 47.13 -6.74
C TYR A 87 5.44 46.37 -7.82
N GLY A 88 5.43 45.04 -7.77
CA GLY A 88 4.72 44.17 -8.72
C GLY A 88 5.44 43.95 -10.05
N ASN A 89 6.71 44.36 -10.17
CA ASN A 89 7.52 44.10 -11.37
C ASN A 89 8.13 42.70 -11.29
N GLU A 90 8.26 42.04 -12.44
CA GLU A 90 8.91 40.75 -12.56
C GLU A 90 10.43 40.93 -12.73
N VAL A 91 11.20 40.33 -11.82
CA VAL A 91 12.66 40.40 -11.78
C VAL A 91 13.24 38.99 -11.82
N ILE A 92 14.19 38.77 -12.71
CA ILE A 92 14.93 37.50 -12.80
C ILE A 92 16.04 37.51 -11.74
N GLN A 93 16.04 36.52 -10.86
CA GLN A 93 17.07 36.33 -9.85
C GLN A 93 17.65 34.91 -9.91
N VAL A 94 18.84 34.75 -9.33
CA VAL A 94 19.49 33.45 -9.19
C VAL A 94 18.69 32.60 -8.21
N ALA A 95 18.30 31.39 -8.63
CA ALA A 95 17.47 30.47 -7.85
C ALA A 95 18.28 29.71 -6.78
N ARG A 96 18.95 30.44 -5.87
CA ARG A 96 19.81 29.88 -4.82
C ARG A 96 19.62 30.64 -3.49
N PRO A 97 18.87 30.10 -2.52
CA PRO A 97 18.03 28.90 -2.60
C PRO A 97 16.74 29.13 -3.40
N LEU A 98 16.18 28.07 -3.99
CA LEU A 98 14.96 28.12 -4.80
C LEU A 98 13.74 27.79 -3.94
N PRO A 99 12.74 28.69 -3.83
CA PRO A 99 11.48 28.35 -3.18
C PRO A 99 10.75 27.23 -3.91
N ILE A 100 10.33 26.19 -3.16
CA ILE A 100 9.69 25.00 -3.71
C ILE A 100 8.26 25.31 -4.21
N GLU A 101 7.63 26.38 -3.72
CA GLU A 101 6.31 26.82 -4.19
C GLU A 101 6.27 27.05 -5.71
N TYR A 102 7.36 27.53 -6.32
CA TYR A 102 7.45 27.72 -7.78
C TYR A 102 7.49 26.42 -8.57
N LEU A 103 7.76 25.30 -7.89
CA LEU A 103 7.87 23.96 -8.46
C LEU A 103 6.58 23.15 -8.31
N LEU A 104 5.59 23.68 -7.60
CA LEU A 104 4.32 23.02 -7.32
C LEU A 104 3.17 23.70 -8.07
N VAL A 105 2.15 22.91 -8.36
CA VAL A 105 0.89 23.35 -8.96
C VAL A 105 -0.24 22.82 -8.11
N ASP A 106 -1.15 23.71 -7.70
CA ASP A 106 -2.33 23.33 -6.93
C ASP A 106 -3.31 22.54 -7.79
N VAL A 107 -3.79 21.42 -7.24
CA VAL A 107 -4.79 20.56 -7.85
C VAL A 107 -6.03 20.54 -6.96
N PRO A 108 -7.21 20.91 -7.47
CA PRO A 108 -8.41 20.91 -6.66
C PRO A 108 -8.74 19.49 -6.19
N VAL A 109 -8.97 19.35 -4.88
CA VAL A 109 -9.41 18.10 -4.26
C VAL A 109 -10.87 18.26 -3.86
N SER A 110 -11.69 17.30 -4.28
CA SER A 110 -13.08 17.25 -3.86
C SER A 110 -13.59 15.81 -3.84
N THR A 111 -14.69 15.62 -3.14
CA THR A 111 -15.50 14.42 -3.22
C THR A 111 -16.73 14.71 -4.08
N PRO A 112 -17.20 13.77 -4.91
CA PRO A 112 -18.47 13.90 -5.61
C PRO A 112 -19.62 14.17 -4.64
N ASN A 113 -20.57 15.03 -5.02
CA ASN A 113 -21.76 15.30 -4.21
C ASN A 113 -22.60 14.03 -3.97
N GLU A 114 -22.71 13.19 -4.99
CA GLU A 114 -23.26 11.84 -4.91
C GLU A 114 -22.11 10.83 -4.96
N PRO A 115 -21.84 10.10 -3.86
CA PRO A 115 -20.73 9.16 -3.82
C PRO A 115 -20.84 8.09 -4.92
N GLN A 116 -19.83 8.02 -5.78
CA GLN A 116 -19.72 6.99 -6.81
C GLN A 116 -18.63 6.01 -6.41
N PHE A 117 -19.03 4.80 -6.02
CA PHE A 117 -18.10 3.75 -5.63
C PHE A 117 -17.92 2.72 -6.76
N THR A 118 -16.67 2.43 -7.10
CA THR A 118 -16.29 1.29 -7.93
C THR A 118 -16.30 0.01 -7.10
N PHE A 119 -15.71 0.06 -5.91
CA PHE A 119 -15.71 -1.04 -4.95
C PHE A 119 -16.98 -1.00 -4.09
N TYR A 120 -17.48 -2.17 -3.72
CA TYR A 120 -18.66 -2.30 -2.91
C TYR A 120 -18.35 -1.86 -1.47
N ALA A 121 -19.18 -0.95 -0.96
CA ALA A 121 -19.10 -0.47 0.42
C ALA A 121 -20.48 -0.60 1.06
N ASP A 122 -20.56 -1.44 2.10
CA ASP A 122 -21.76 -1.63 2.91
C ASP A 122 -21.38 -1.48 4.37
N ALA A 123 -22.00 -0.51 5.04
CA ALA A 123 -21.73 -0.20 6.44
C ALA A 123 -22.09 -1.36 7.40
N SER A 124 -22.90 -2.32 6.95
CA SER A 124 -23.26 -3.50 7.75
C SER A 124 -22.23 -4.62 7.71
N LYS A 125 -21.27 -4.57 6.78
CA LYS A 125 -20.25 -5.60 6.60
C LYS A 125 -18.89 -5.09 7.06
N THR A 126 -18.08 -6.00 7.58
CA THR A 126 -16.68 -5.74 7.93
C THR A 126 -15.81 -5.84 6.67
N PRO A 127 -15.07 -4.77 6.29
CA PRO A 127 -14.18 -4.79 5.13
C PRO A 127 -13.03 -5.78 5.31
N PHE A 128 -12.43 -6.21 4.20
CA PHE A 128 -11.23 -7.05 4.27
C PHE A 128 -10.05 -6.24 4.86
N PRO A 129 -9.18 -6.85 5.70
CA PRO A 129 -8.05 -6.15 6.28
C PRO A 129 -7.15 -5.52 5.21
N ILE A 130 -6.63 -4.31 5.47
CA ILE A 130 -5.78 -3.59 4.51
C ILE A 130 -4.35 -4.13 4.60
N GLU A 131 -3.69 -4.27 3.45
CA GLU A 131 -2.31 -4.73 3.36
C GLU A 131 -1.33 -3.82 4.12
N ASN A 132 -0.21 -4.38 4.55
CA ASN A 132 0.88 -3.66 5.23
C ASN A 132 0.48 -2.98 6.56
N ARG A 133 -0.56 -3.47 7.25
CA ARG A 133 -1.02 -2.95 8.55
C ARG A 133 -0.90 -3.97 9.69
N LEU A 134 0.18 -4.77 9.67
CA LEU A 134 0.47 -5.79 10.69
C LEU A 134 0.53 -5.21 12.12
N LEU A 135 1.12 -4.01 12.26
CA LEU A 135 1.24 -3.35 13.57
C LEU A 135 -0.11 -2.94 14.17
N ASP A 136 -1.12 -2.71 13.32
CA ASP A 136 -2.49 -2.37 13.72
C ASP A 136 -3.35 -3.64 13.98
N GLY A 137 -2.75 -4.83 13.89
CA GLY A 137 -3.46 -6.11 14.01
C GLY A 137 -4.28 -6.50 12.78
N GLN A 138 -4.15 -5.76 11.67
CA GLN A 138 -4.79 -6.08 10.40
C GLN A 138 -3.94 -7.07 9.60
N VAL A 139 -3.95 -8.32 10.05
CA VAL A 139 -3.29 -9.44 9.35
C VAL A 139 -4.19 -9.94 8.24
N GLN A 140 -3.65 -10.07 7.03
CA GLN A 140 -4.32 -10.76 5.92
C GLN A 140 -3.90 -12.23 5.95
N ASP A 141 -4.80 -13.09 6.43
CA ASP A 141 -4.62 -14.54 6.43
C ASP A 141 -5.86 -15.23 5.85
N PHE A 142 -5.76 -16.55 5.70
CA PHE A 142 -6.86 -17.35 5.15
C PHE A 142 -8.09 -17.38 6.08
N SER A 143 -7.90 -17.25 7.39
CA SER A 143 -9.01 -17.16 8.36
C SER A 143 -9.83 -15.88 8.18
N LYS A 144 -9.16 -14.76 7.87
CA LYS A 144 -9.81 -13.48 7.52
C LYS A 144 -10.51 -13.55 6.19
N LEU A 145 -9.95 -14.23 5.19
CA LEU A 145 -10.64 -14.50 3.92
C LEU A 145 -11.95 -15.25 4.17
N MET A 146 -11.89 -16.32 4.95
CA MET A 146 -13.07 -17.12 5.27
C MET A 146 -14.13 -16.30 6.03
N SER A 147 -13.71 -15.59 7.07
CA SER A 147 -14.61 -14.76 7.88
C SER A 147 -15.25 -13.66 7.05
N TYR A 148 -14.49 -13.07 6.11
CA TYR A 148 -14.97 -12.05 5.20
C TYR A 148 -16.03 -12.60 4.24
N LEU A 149 -15.75 -13.69 3.54
CA LEU A 149 -16.65 -14.29 2.54
C LEU A 149 -17.95 -14.82 3.16
N ARG A 150 -17.90 -15.31 4.40
CA ARG A 150 -19.09 -15.77 5.15
C ARG A 150 -20.13 -14.67 5.42
N GLN A 151 -19.77 -13.39 5.26
CA GLN A 151 -20.72 -12.28 5.39
C GLN A 151 -21.64 -12.13 4.17
N PHE A 152 -21.34 -12.80 3.07
CA PHE A 152 -22.05 -12.67 1.80
C PHE A 152 -22.85 -13.93 1.48
N ASN A 153 -24.02 -13.73 0.87
CA ASN A 153 -24.83 -14.82 0.35
C ASN A 153 -24.29 -15.31 -1.02
N SER A 154 -24.75 -16.47 -1.47
CA SER A 154 -24.32 -17.07 -2.74
C SER A 154 -24.62 -16.20 -3.98
N ASP A 155 -25.61 -15.32 -3.91
CA ASP A 155 -25.99 -14.36 -4.96
C ASP A 155 -25.19 -13.05 -4.91
N GLN A 156 -24.40 -12.84 -3.85
CA GLN A 156 -23.62 -11.63 -3.58
C GLN A 156 -22.12 -11.78 -3.89
N PHE A 157 -21.76 -12.74 -4.74
CA PHE A 157 -20.37 -13.00 -5.10
C PHE A 157 -19.68 -11.78 -5.73
N LEU A 158 -20.41 -11.04 -6.59
CA LEU A 158 -19.88 -9.83 -7.21
C LEU A 158 -19.52 -8.78 -6.14
N GLU A 159 -20.38 -8.57 -5.16
CA GLU A 159 -20.15 -7.65 -4.05
C GLU A 159 -18.97 -8.07 -3.18
N ALA A 160 -18.84 -9.36 -2.88
CA ALA A 160 -17.73 -9.91 -2.12
C ALA A 160 -16.38 -9.71 -2.83
N MET A 161 -16.35 -9.87 -4.15
CA MET A 161 -15.13 -9.69 -4.95
C MET A 161 -14.89 -8.22 -5.32
N SER A 162 -15.87 -7.33 -5.14
CA SER A 162 -15.75 -5.89 -5.41
C SER A 162 -15.06 -5.15 -4.24
N ASP A 163 -14.01 -5.71 -3.67
CA ASP A 163 -13.17 -5.10 -2.65
C ASP A 163 -11.72 -5.10 -3.15
N PHE A 164 -11.03 -3.97 -3.06
CA PHE A 164 -9.69 -3.84 -3.61
C PHE A 164 -8.67 -4.70 -2.85
N HIS A 165 -8.83 -4.80 -1.53
CA HIS A 165 -7.84 -5.46 -0.68
C HIS A 165 -7.93 -6.98 -0.80
N ILE A 166 -9.14 -7.54 -0.99
CA ILE A 166 -9.30 -8.96 -1.29
C ILE A 166 -8.72 -9.31 -2.67
N LEU A 167 -8.90 -8.44 -3.67
CA LEU A 167 -8.31 -8.65 -4.99
C LEU A 167 -6.78 -8.67 -4.92
N ILE A 168 -6.16 -7.73 -4.20
CA ILE A 168 -4.71 -7.75 -3.98
C ILE A 168 -4.32 -9.06 -3.29
N TYR A 169 -4.96 -9.39 -2.17
CA TYR A 169 -4.65 -10.60 -1.40
C TYR A 169 -4.69 -11.85 -2.27
N LEU A 170 -5.78 -12.07 -3.02
CA LEU A 170 -5.95 -13.21 -3.91
C LEU A 170 -4.97 -13.22 -5.09
N ALA A 171 -4.59 -12.04 -5.60
CA ALA A 171 -3.61 -11.92 -6.67
C ALA A 171 -2.19 -12.25 -6.19
N THR A 172 -1.86 -11.92 -4.94
CA THR A 172 -0.53 -12.09 -4.34
C THR A 172 -0.42 -13.28 -3.38
N MET A 173 -1.47 -14.07 -3.21
CA MET A 173 -1.48 -15.21 -2.28
C MET A 173 -0.52 -16.30 -2.75
N ASP A 174 0.43 -16.67 -1.88
CA ASP A 174 1.50 -17.64 -2.21
C ASP A 174 0.98 -19.05 -2.53
N LEU A 175 -0.12 -19.46 -1.89
CA LEU A 175 -0.69 -20.80 -2.05
C LEU A 175 -1.27 -21.03 -3.45
N LEU A 176 -1.96 -20.03 -3.99
CA LEU A 176 -2.66 -20.13 -5.27
C LEU A 176 -2.79 -18.72 -5.88
N PRO A 177 -1.75 -18.22 -6.56
CA PRO A 177 -1.77 -16.88 -7.15
C PRO A 177 -2.75 -16.86 -8.32
N LEU A 178 -3.84 -16.10 -8.19
CA LEU A 178 -4.93 -16.04 -9.17
C LEU A 178 -4.78 -14.94 -10.22
N MET A 179 -3.69 -14.17 -10.17
CA MET A 179 -3.49 -12.97 -11.00
C MET A 179 -3.74 -13.22 -12.51
N ASP A 180 -3.28 -14.36 -13.03
CA ASP A 180 -3.41 -14.67 -14.47
C ASP A 180 -4.87 -14.87 -14.93
N ASP A 181 -5.76 -15.26 -14.01
CA ASP A 181 -7.16 -15.55 -14.30
C ASP A 181 -8.11 -14.42 -13.88
N PHE A 182 -7.57 -13.30 -13.41
CA PHE A 182 -8.36 -12.17 -12.93
C PHE A 182 -9.02 -11.35 -14.03
N GLY A 183 -8.55 -11.43 -15.28
CA GLY A 183 -9.06 -10.62 -16.39
C GLY A 183 -10.60 -10.59 -16.47
N PRO A 184 -11.29 -11.75 -16.56
CA PRO A 184 -12.75 -11.80 -16.61
C PRO A 184 -13.43 -11.31 -15.32
N LEU A 185 -12.84 -11.53 -14.14
CA LEU A 185 -13.38 -11.05 -12.87
C LEU A 185 -13.30 -9.53 -12.77
N LEU A 186 -12.17 -8.93 -13.15
CA LEU A 186 -11.97 -7.49 -13.14
C LEU A 186 -12.90 -6.79 -14.15
N GLU A 187 -13.15 -7.43 -15.31
CA GLU A 187 -14.16 -6.95 -16.27
C GLU A 187 -15.57 -7.01 -15.68
N ALA A 188 -15.92 -8.09 -14.98
CA ALA A 188 -17.20 -8.23 -14.29
C ALA A 188 -17.40 -7.14 -13.23
N ILE A 189 -16.38 -6.88 -12.40
CA ILE A 189 -16.42 -5.84 -11.36
C ILE A 189 -16.55 -4.44 -11.98
N ARG A 190 -15.73 -4.15 -13.01
CA ARG A 190 -15.74 -2.85 -13.70
C ARG A 190 -17.11 -2.53 -14.32
N ASN A 191 -17.75 -3.52 -14.94
CA ASN A 191 -19.02 -3.36 -15.63
C ASN A 191 -20.24 -3.66 -14.73
N LYS A 192 -20.01 -4.06 -13.47
CA LYS A 192 -21.04 -4.51 -12.52
C LYS A 192 -21.88 -5.69 -13.08
N ASP A 193 -21.22 -6.58 -13.82
CA ASP A 193 -21.83 -7.74 -14.46
C ASP A 193 -21.84 -8.95 -13.50
N ARG A 194 -23.01 -9.23 -12.93
CA ARG A 194 -23.21 -10.37 -12.01
C ARG A 194 -23.08 -11.72 -12.70
N GLU A 195 -23.51 -11.83 -13.96
CA GLU A 195 -23.51 -13.11 -14.66
C GLU A 195 -22.07 -13.54 -14.97
N LEU A 196 -21.23 -12.59 -15.40
CA LEU A 196 -19.81 -12.84 -15.64
C LEU A 196 -19.07 -13.19 -14.34
N ALA A 197 -19.39 -12.54 -13.22
CA ALA A 197 -18.81 -12.86 -11.92
C ALA A 197 -19.20 -14.27 -11.44
N VAL A 198 -20.46 -14.66 -11.57
CA VAL A 198 -20.95 -16.02 -11.24
C VAL A 198 -20.36 -17.07 -12.19
N LYS A 199 -20.08 -16.71 -13.44
CA LYS A 199 -19.36 -17.61 -14.35
C LYS A 199 -17.92 -17.81 -13.90
N TRP A 200 -17.24 -16.75 -13.46
CA TRP A 200 -15.87 -16.83 -12.95
C TRP A 200 -15.78 -17.62 -11.64
N SER A 201 -16.76 -17.48 -10.74
CA SER A 201 -16.81 -18.27 -9.50
C SER A 201 -16.96 -19.77 -9.74
N LYS A 202 -17.34 -20.20 -10.94
CA LYS A 202 -17.39 -21.63 -11.33
C LYS A 202 -16.10 -22.13 -11.98
N SER A 203 -15.04 -21.32 -12.01
CA SER A 203 -13.75 -21.71 -12.58
C SER A 203 -13.04 -22.76 -11.70
N GLU A 204 -12.24 -23.61 -12.32
CA GLU A 204 -11.49 -24.67 -11.62
C GLU A 204 -10.53 -24.10 -10.56
N ARG A 205 -9.94 -22.93 -10.84
CA ARG A 205 -9.03 -22.28 -9.90
C ARG A 205 -9.75 -21.73 -8.68
N TRP A 206 -10.93 -21.12 -8.87
CA TRP A 206 -11.75 -20.69 -7.74
C TRP A 206 -12.30 -21.88 -6.94
N ALA A 207 -12.70 -22.97 -7.62
CA ALA A 207 -13.13 -24.20 -6.96
C ALA A 207 -12.03 -24.76 -6.01
N THR A 208 -10.75 -24.56 -6.34
CA THR A 208 -9.64 -24.92 -5.45
C THR A 208 -9.61 -24.05 -4.19
N VAL A 209 -9.90 -22.75 -4.31
CA VAL A 209 -10.03 -21.84 -3.16
C VAL A 209 -11.22 -22.26 -2.29
N GLU A 210 -12.36 -22.60 -2.89
CA GLU A 210 -13.54 -23.10 -2.16
C GLU A 210 -13.23 -24.39 -1.39
N GLN A 211 -12.49 -25.33 -1.99
CA GLN A 211 -12.05 -26.55 -1.30
C GLN A 211 -11.15 -26.26 -0.10
N LEU A 212 -10.26 -25.27 -0.21
CA LEU A 212 -9.43 -24.83 0.91
C LEU A 212 -10.28 -24.18 2.01
N LEU A 213 -11.28 -23.37 1.62
CA LEU A 213 -12.23 -22.75 2.55
C LEU A 213 -13.03 -23.81 3.31
N ASP A 214 -13.48 -24.87 2.64
CA ASP A 214 -14.21 -25.97 3.26
C ASP A 214 -13.33 -26.79 4.22
N SER A 215 -12.05 -26.96 3.88
CA SER A 215 -11.08 -27.72 4.69
C SER A 215 -10.74 -27.01 6.00
N GLU A 216 -10.50 -25.70 5.95
CA GLU A 216 -10.26 -24.84 7.13
C GLU A 216 -11.57 -24.56 7.90
N GLY A 217 -12.70 -24.72 7.22
CA GLY A 217 -14.04 -24.41 7.71
C GLY A 217 -14.70 -25.43 8.64
N SER A 218 -14.16 -26.64 8.71
CA SER A 218 -14.72 -27.71 9.56
C SER A 218 -14.34 -27.50 11.03
N PRO A 219 -15.30 -27.22 11.93
CA PRO A 219 -15.10 -27.56 13.32
C PRO A 219 -15.05 -29.09 13.41
N ASN A 220 -13.93 -29.66 13.86
CA ASN A 220 -13.77 -31.10 14.11
C ASN A 220 -15.05 -31.72 14.70
N PRO A 221 -15.73 -32.66 14.02
CA PRO A 221 -16.85 -33.40 14.58
C PRO A 221 -16.35 -34.68 15.25
N ASP A 222 -15.37 -34.59 16.15
CA ASP A 222 -14.97 -35.74 16.98
C ASP A 222 -15.59 -35.62 18.37
N SER A 223 -16.88 -35.94 18.43
CA SER A 223 -17.59 -36.30 19.65
C SER A 223 -18.57 -37.41 19.32
N PHE A 224 -18.06 -38.62 19.11
CA PHE A 224 -18.83 -39.86 19.20
C PHE A 224 -18.40 -40.66 20.43
N PRO A 225 -19.33 -41.17 21.25
CA PRO A 225 -19.01 -41.94 22.44
C PRO A 225 -18.70 -43.38 22.05
N SER A 226 -17.50 -43.86 22.36
CA SER A 226 -17.19 -45.28 22.33
C SER A 226 -16.84 -45.76 23.73
N GLN A 227 -17.72 -46.59 24.29
CA GLN A 227 -17.52 -47.30 25.54
C GLN A 227 -16.38 -48.32 25.39
N ASN A 228 -15.37 -48.15 26.26
CA ASN A 228 -14.53 -49.17 26.91
C ASN A 228 -14.24 -50.48 26.13
N SER A 229 -12.95 -50.81 25.94
CA SER A 229 -12.19 -51.47 27.02
C SER A 229 -10.76 -51.94 26.63
N HIS A 230 -9.82 -51.74 27.58
CA HIS A 230 -8.51 -52.38 27.81
C HIS A 230 -7.22 -51.86 27.12
N GLY A 231 -6.40 -51.07 27.87
CA GLY A 231 -4.94 -51.33 28.00
C GLY A 231 -3.90 -50.20 27.72
N ALA A 232 -3.68 -49.29 28.69
CA ALA A 232 -2.45 -48.55 29.09
C ALA A 232 -1.50 -47.89 28.03
N SER A 233 -1.49 -46.54 27.90
CA SER A 233 -0.53 -45.54 28.47
C SER A 233 0.82 -45.43 27.73
N GLY A 234 1.35 -44.30 27.22
CA GLY A 234 1.07 -42.85 27.10
C GLY A 234 2.09 -42.30 26.06
N ALA A 235 2.02 -41.13 25.44
CA ALA A 235 1.62 -39.82 25.90
C ALA A 235 1.07 -38.98 24.72
N THR A 236 0.09 -38.14 25.04
CA THR A 236 -0.54 -37.11 24.20
C THR A 236 0.36 -35.90 24.04
N ASN A 237 0.49 -35.36 22.83
CA ASN A 237 0.77 -33.94 22.65
C ASN A 237 -0.39 -33.29 21.90
N SER A 238 -1.17 -32.56 22.70
CA SER A 238 -2.22 -31.64 22.32
C SER A 238 -1.68 -30.51 21.45
N SER A 239 -2.17 -30.39 20.22
CA SER A 239 -2.01 -29.20 19.39
C SER A 239 -2.90 -28.08 19.94
N SER A 240 -2.34 -27.30 20.86
CA SER A 240 -2.94 -26.05 21.33
C SER A 240 -2.90 -25.01 20.21
N ASP A 241 -4.07 -24.64 19.74
CA ASP A 241 -4.36 -23.35 19.12
C ASP A 241 -3.69 -22.25 19.96
N SER A 242 -2.63 -21.67 19.42
CA SER A 242 -1.76 -20.79 20.19
C SER A 242 -1.40 -19.60 19.29
N SER A 243 -1.93 -18.44 19.69
CA SER A 243 -1.81 -17.19 18.95
C SER A 243 -0.37 -16.66 19.02
N LEU A 244 0.24 -16.49 17.85
CA LEU A 244 1.54 -15.83 17.69
C LEU A 244 1.54 -14.46 18.40
N TRP A 245 2.69 -14.02 18.93
CA TRP A 245 2.82 -12.72 19.60
C TRP A 245 3.87 -11.83 18.94
N ILE A 246 3.56 -10.54 18.84
CA ILE A 246 4.43 -9.52 18.24
C ILE A 246 5.39 -8.97 19.30
N CYS A 247 6.69 -8.99 19.02
CA CYS A 247 7.69 -8.42 19.91
C CYS A 247 7.53 -6.90 20.05
N SER A 248 7.41 -6.42 21.29
CA SER A 248 7.31 -4.99 21.63
C SER A 248 8.57 -4.18 21.28
N TYR A 249 9.72 -4.84 21.08
CA TYR A 249 11.00 -4.18 20.80
C TYR A 249 11.38 -4.15 19.32
N CYS A 250 11.15 -5.25 18.59
CA CYS A 250 11.62 -5.40 17.20
C CYS A 250 10.51 -5.80 16.23
N THR A 251 9.26 -5.87 16.67
CA THR A 251 8.06 -6.19 15.86
C THR A 251 8.03 -7.58 15.23
N TYR A 252 9.01 -8.43 15.54
CA TYR A 252 9.04 -9.81 15.03
C TYR A 252 7.90 -10.66 15.60
N LEU A 253 7.35 -11.54 14.76
CA LEU A 253 6.25 -12.44 15.09
C LEU A 253 6.82 -13.74 15.67
N ASN A 254 6.64 -13.92 16.98
CA ASN A 254 7.17 -15.06 17.71
C ASN A 254 6.12 -16.15 17.90
N GLN A 255 6.62 -17.38 17.98
CA GLN A 255 5.82 -18.52 18.40
C GLN A 255 5.27 -18.31 19.83
N PRO A 256 4.04 -18.73 20.11
CA PRO A 256 3.37 -18.55 21.40
C PRO A 256 4.08 -19.21 22.58
N HIS A 257 4.86 -20.27 22.32
CA HIS A 257 5.64 -20.97 23.33
C HIS A 257 6.94 -20.25 23.71
N ASN A 258 7.35 -19.23 22.94
CA ASN A 258 8.56 -18.48 23.23
C ASN A 258 8.27 -17.32 24.18
N THR A 259 8.94 -17.31 25.33
CA THR A 259 8.90 -16.20 26.30
C THR A 259 9.83 -15.05 25.95
N SER A 260 10.73 -15.26 24.97
CA SER A 260 11.70 -14.31 24.46
C SER A 260 11.66 -14.28 22.95
N CYS A 261 11.89 -13.12 22.36
CA CYS A 261 11.84 -12.93 20.92
C CYS A 261 13.01 -13.65 20.21
N GLU A 262 12.73 -14.39 19.14
CA GLU A 262 13.76 -15.12 18.37
C GLU A 262 14.76 -14.19 17.68
N MET A 263 14.32 -13.01 17.25
CA MET A 263 15.19 -12.06 16.53
C MET A 263 16.07 -11.22 17.44
N CYS A 264 15.54 -10.71 18.55
CA CYS A 264 16.28 -9.80 19.43
C CYS A 264 16.62 -10.39 20.81
N SER A 265 16.17 -11.62 21.10
CA SER A 265 16.37 -12.31 22.40
C SER A 265 15.80 -11.58 23.62
N LEU A 266 15.00 -10.52 23.42
CA LEU A 266 14.36 -9.78 24.51
C LEU A 266 13.06 -10.46 24.97
N PRO A 267 12.70 -10.39 26.26
CA PRO A 267 11.49 -10.99 26.78
C PRO A 267 10.24 -10.38 26.13
N ARG A 268 9.13 -11.13 26.18
CA ARG A 268 7.81 -10.65 25.79
C ARG A 268 7.41 -9.34 26.47
#